data_AF-A0A946AS09-F1
#
_entry.id   AF-A0A946AS09-F1
#
_cell.length_a   1.000
_cell.length_b   1.000
_cell.length_c   1.000
_cell.angle_alpha   90.00
_cell.angle_beta   90.00
_cell.angle_gamma   90.00
#
_symmetry.space_group_name_H-M   'P 1'
#
loop_
_entity.id
_entity.type
_entity.pdbx_description
1 polymer ?
#
loop_
_entity_poly.entity_id
_entity_poly.type
_entity_poly.pdbx_seq_one_letter_code
_entity_poly.pdbx_strand_id
1 'polypeptide(L)'
;MTDSGMSIWITVILMAAMMIGIMGFLMRSAQTSDQQSGKPSGGKTWIILIALLIGTGAYGILGKPDMADAPLYLRVDAIQKKTAIAAMEQELANSNLAEARQHLNDNPDDIVAMLMLAEAAAVARQYDVEITALKQAFDKTGHPTIRSMLAEALTRQADGIVTEQSKELLLQSLADNLDDWRAAYLYGLYLSQNGKEAEAIMIWQDLGRRASREENGASMLELVNNQLRDMAARTGQPEDALIIPPMADQQ
;
A
#
# COMPACT_ATOMS: atom_id res chain seq x y z
N MET A 1 -40.53 -8.97 -14.02
CA MET A 1 -40.68 -9.21 -12.57
C MET A 1 -41.25 -10.60 -12.38
N THR A 2 -40.39 -11.62 -12.24
CA THR A 2 -40.75 -12.94 -11.72
C THR A 2 -39.47 -13.65 -11.25
N ASP A 3 -39.30 -13.66 -9.94
CA ASP A 3 -38.75 -14.75 -9.12
C ASP A 3 -37.34 -15.34 -9.36
N SER A 4 -36.30 -14.52 -9.23
CA SER A 4 -34.92 -15.01 -9.02
C SER A 4 -34.59 -15.31 -7.55
N GLY A 5 -35.46 -14.90 -6.62
CA GLY A 5 -35.28 -15.13 -5.19
C GLY A 5 -35.63 -16.56 -4.76
N MET A 6 -36.67 -17.14 -5.35
CA MET A 6 -37.18 -18.45 -4.94
C MET A 6 -36.22 -19.62 -5.24
N SER A 7 -35.36 -19.52 -6.26
CA SER A 7 -34.40 -20.58 -6.63
C SER A 7 -33.22 -20.73 -5.65
N ILE A 8 -32.78 -19.62 -5.05
CA ILE A 8 -31.70 -19.62 -4.04
C ILE A 8 -32.22 -20.22 -2.72
N TRP A 9 -33.46 -19.91 -2.33
CA TRP A 9 -34.04 -20.51 -1.12
C TRP A 9 -34.37 -22.00 -1.28
N ILE A 10 -34.76 -22.45 -2.48
CA ILE A 10 -34.99 -23.89 -2.76
C ILE A 10 -33.68 -24.68 -2.68
N THR A 11 -32.57 -24.14 -3.18
CA THR A 11 -31.25 -24.80 -3.12
C THR A 11 -30.69 -24.85 -1.69
N VAL A 12 -30.87 -23.77 -0.92
CA VAL A 12 -30.47 -23.74 0.51
C VAL A 12 -31.31 -24.72 1.34
N ILE A 13 -32.62 -24.82 1.11
CA ILE A 13 -33.50 -25.77 1.82
C ILE A 13 -33.16 -27.22 1.43
N LEU A 14 -32.85 -27.50 0.15
CA LEU A 14 -32.40 -28.82 -0.29
C LEU A 14 -31.05 -29.22 0.34
N MET A 15 -30.11 -28.29 0.46
CA MET A 15 -28.82 -28.53 1.13
C MET A 15 -28.98 -28.75 2.63
N ALA A 16 -29.86 -27.98 3.31
CA ALA A 16 -30.16 -28.16 4.72
C ALA A 16 -30.85 -29.52 4.99
N ALA A 17 -31.79 -29.93 4.13
CA ALA A 17 -32.44 -31.24 4.22
C ALA A 17 -31.45 -32.40 3.99
N MET A 18 -30.50 -32.24 3.09
CA MET A 18 -29.43 -33.21 2.84
C MET A 18 -28.47 -33.32 4.04
N MET A 19 -28.13 -32.20 4.68
CA MET A 19 -27.31 -32.16 5.91
C MET A 19 -28.00 -32.85 7.10
N ILE A 20 -29.31 -32.65 7.28
CA ILE A 20 -30.09 -33.28 8.36
C ILE A 20 -30.24 -34.79 8.11
N GLY A 21 -30.43 -35.22 6.86
CA GLY A 21 -30.48 -36.63 6.50
C GLY A 21 -29.17 -37.37 6.76
N ILE A 22 -28.03 -36.73 6.49
CA ILE A 22 -26.69 -37.28 6.76
C ILE A 22 -26.43 -37.33 8.28
N MET A 23 -26.87 -36.32 9.04
CA MET A 23 -26.73 -36.30 10.51
C MET A 23 -27.60 -37.36 11.22
N GLY A 24 -28.83 -37.60 10.73
CA GLY A 24 -29.70 -38.66 11.24
C GLY A 24 -29.18 -40.08 10.96
N PHE A 25 -28.52 -40.28 9.81
CA PHE A 25 -27.85 -41.53 9.47
C PHE A 25 -26.57 -41.76 10.31
N LEU A 26 -25.87 -40.69 10.69
CA LEU A 26 -24.70 -40.73 11.56
C LEU A 26 -25.03 -40.97 13.05
N MET A 27 -26.19 -40.51 13.55
CA MET A 27 -26.58 -40.82 14.94
C MET A 27 -27.14 -42.25 15.11
N ARG A 28 -27.71 -42.84 14.05
CA ARG A 28 -28.17 -44.24 14.09
C ARG A 28 -27.04 -45.26 13.99
N SER A 29 -25.89 -44.88 13.43
CA SER A 29 -24.69 -45.74 13.34
C SER A 29 -23.77 -45.67 14.57
N ALA A 30 -24.05 -44.77 15.53
CA ALA A 30 -23.28 -44.65 16.76
C ALA A 30 -23.76 -45.57 17.92
N GLN A 31 -24.80 -46.38 17.73
CA GLN A 31 -25.34 -47.27 18.79
C GLN A 31 -25.08 -48.77 18.60
N THR A 32 -24.40 -49.19 17.54
CA THR A 32 -23.97 -50.58 17.39
C THR A 32 -22.47 -50.64 17.18
N SER A 33 -21.74 -50.77 18.28
CA SER A 33 -20.32 -51.13 18.27
C SER A 33 -20.03 -51.98 19.50
N ASP A 34 -20.61 -53.18 19.53
CA ASP A 34 -20.04 -54.27 20.31
C ASP A 34 -19.20 -55.13 19.35
N GLN A 35 -17.92 -55.25 19.69
CA GLN A 35 -16.89 -56.19 19.25
C GLN A 35 -16.44 -56.33 17.77
N GLN A 36 -15.10 -56.38 17.67
CA GLN A 36 -14.25 -57.17 16.75
C GLN A 36 -13.69 -56.58 15.43
N SER A 37 -12.41 -56.18 15.54
CA SER A 37 -11.25 -56.51 14.68
C SER A 37 -11.40 -56.55 13.15
N GLY A 38 -10.79 -55.57 12.48
CA GLY A 38 -10.36 -55.62 11.08
C GLY A 38 -10.16 -54.23 10.45
N LYS A 39 -8.92 -53.85 10.09
CA LYS A 39 -8.64 -52.67 9.23
C LYS A 39 -9.03 -53.03 7.78
N PRO A 40 -9.62 -52.12 6.98
CA PRO A 40 -8.82 -51.07 6.36
C PRO A 40 -9.45 -49.66 6.33
N SER A 41 -8.59 -48.72 5.97
CA SER A 41 -8.76 -47.28 5.83
C SER A 41 -9.89 -46.85 4.88
N GLY A 42 -10.93 -46.22 5.44
CA GLY A 42 -11.89 -45.38 4.70
C GLY A 42 -11.95 -43.93 5.19
N GLY A 43 -11.12 -43.59 6.19
CA GLY A 43 -11.22 -42.36 6.98
C GLY A 43 -10.44 -41.14 6.47
N LYS A 44 -9.82 -41.19 5.29
CA LYS A 44 -8.93 -40.11 4.81
C LYS A 44 -9.27 -39.58 3.42
N THR A 45 -10.15 -40.26 2.69
CA THR A 45 -10.65 -39.83 1.38
C THR A 45 -11.78 -38.82 1.49
N TRP A 46 -11.91 -38.08 2.60
CA TRP A 46 -12.91 -37.00 2.71
C TRP A 46 -12.32 -35.65 3.04
N ILE A 47 -11.14 -35.62 3.65
CA ILE A 47 -10.39 -34.38 3.86
C ILE A 47 -9.87 -33.83 2.53
N ILE A 48 -9.45 -34.70 1.61
CA ILE A 48 -8.90 -34.30 0.30
C ILE A 48 -9.95 -33.58 -0.56
N LEU A 49 -11.22 -33.99 -0.51
CA LEU A 49 -12.27 -33.45 -1.38
C LEU A 49 -12.94 -32.23 -0.77
N ILE A 50 -12.95 -32.12 0.57
CA ILE A 50 -13.23 -30.85 1.23
C ILE A 50 -12.14 -29.83 0.86
N ALA A 51 -10.85 -30.20 0.93
CA ALA A 51 -9.75 -29.31 0.55
C ALA A 51 -9.78 -28.94 -0.94
N LEU A 52 -10.13 -29.88 -1.83
CA LEU A 52 -10.28 -29.64 -3.27
C LEU A 52 -11.46 -28.70 -3.56
N LEU A 53 -12.61 -28.91 -2.93
CA LEU A 53 -13.78 -28.05 -3.09
C LEU A 53 -13.54 -26.64 -2.56
N ILE A 54 -12.87 -26.50 -1.41
CA ILE A 54 -12.46 -25.20 -0.89
C ILE A 54 -11.45 -24.54 -1.82
N GLY A 55 -10.45 -25.27 -2.31
CA GLY A 55 -9.45 -24.77 -3.24
C GLY A 55 -10.06 -24.29 -4.56
N THR A 56 -10.93 -25.08 -5.18
CA THR A 56 -11.62 -24.72 -6.41
C THR A 56 -12.62 -23.59 -6.20
N GLY A 57 -13.36 -23.59 -5.09
CA GLY A 57 -14.27 -22.50 -4.73
C GLY A 57 -13.54 -21.19 -4.48
N ALA A 58 -12.44 -21.23 -3.72
CA ALA A 58 -11.57 -20.08 -3.49
C ALA A 58 -10.93 -19.59 -4.79
N TYR A 59 -10.47 -20.47 -5.68
CA TYR A 59 -9.93 -20.09 -6.98
C TYR A 59 -11.01 -19.54 -7.93
N GLY A 60 -12.25 -19.99 -7.85
CA GLY A 60 -13.36 -19.43 -8.61
C GLY A 60 -13.76 -18.02 -8.16
N ILE A 61 -13.59 -17.70 -6.87
CA ILE A 61 -13.93 -16.39 -6.29
C ILE A 61 -12.76 -15.40 -6.42
N LEU A 62 -11.53 -15.84 -6.13
CA LEU A 62 -10.33 -14.98 -6.12
C LEU A 62 -9.49 -15.07 -7.40
N GLY A 63 -9.57 -16.20 -8.11
CA GLY A 63 -8.81 -16.44 -9.33
C GLY A 63 -9.53 -15.92 -10.57
N LYS A 64 -8.83 -16.00 -11.70
CA LYS A 64 -9.39 -15.71 -13.03
C LYS A 64 -9.37 -16.99 -13.85
N PRO A 65 -10.35 -17.90 -13.67
CA PRO A 65 -10.37 -19.20 -14.35
C PRO A 65 -10.47 -19.08 -15.88
N ASP A 66 -10.88 -17.91 -16.38
CA ASP A 66 -11.04 -17.62 -17.81
C ASP A 66 -9.81 -16.93 -18.44
N MET A 67 -8.69 -16.82 -17.70
CA MET A 67 -7.42 -16.37 -18.28
C MET A 67 -6.74 -17.52 -19.01
N ALA A 68 -6.76 -17.47 -20.34
CA ALA A 68 -5.89 -18.31 -21.16
C ALA A 68 -4.42 -18.07 -20.80
N ASP A 69 -3.61 -19.13 -20.79
CA ASP A 69 -2.17 -19.02 -20.59
C ASP A 69 -1.57 -18.07 -21.64
N ALA A 70 -1.15 -16.88 -21.22
CA ALA A 70 -0.41 -15.96 -22.07
C ALA A 70 0.95 -16.61 -22.41
N PRO A 71 1.26 -16.86 -23.70
CA PRO A 71 2.50 -17.50 -24.11
C PRO A 71 3.73 -16.81 -23.54
N LEU A 72 4.77 -17.59 -23.20
CA LEU A 72 6.00 -17.08 -22.59
C LEU A 72 6.62 -15.90 -23.38
N TYR A 73 6.55 -15.94 -24.71
CA TYR A 73 7.08 -14.88 -25.57
C TYR A 73 6.40 -13.51 -25.36
N LEU A 74 5.10 -13.46 -25.04
CA LEU A 74 4.40 -12.20 -24.73
C LEU A 74 4.85 -11.64 -23.38
N ARG A 75 5.17 -12.51 -22.41
CA ARG A 75 5.70 -12.08 -21.11
C ARG A 75 7.13 -11.56 -21.23
N VAL A 76 7.96 -12.18 -22.07
CA VAL A 76 9.34 -11.73 -22.35
C VAL A 76 9.34 -10.38 -23.06
N ASP A 77 8.51 -10.18 -24.08
CA ASP A 77 8.36 -8.88 -24.76
C ASP A 77 7.86 -7.79 -23.80
N ALA A 78 6.88 -8.10 -22.95
CA ALA A 78 6.39 -7.16 -21.94
C ALA A 78 7.46 -6.78 -20.90
N ILE A 79 8.27 -7.75 -20.44
CA ILE A 79 9.40 -7.49 -19.53
C ILE A 79 10.46 -6.65 -20.23
N GLN A 80 10.85 -7.00 -21.46
CA GLN A 80 11.84 -6.26 -22.24
C GLN A 80 11.41 -4.81 -22.48
N LYS A 81 10.13 -4.58 -22.84
CA LYS A 81 9.57 -3.25 -22.98
C LYS A 81 9.62 -2.46 -21.68
N LYS A 82 9.23 -3.06 -20.55
CA LYS A 82 9.33 -2.42 -19.23
C LYS A 82 10.77 -2.07 -18.87
N THR A 83 11.72 -2.97 -19.12
CA THR A 83 13.14 -2.70 -18.86
C THR A 83 13.71 -1.61 -19.77
N ALA A 84 13.30 -1.57 -21.04
CA ALA A 84 13.72 -0.55 -21.98
C ALA A 84 13.17 0.83 -21.58
N ILE A 85 11.90 0.90 -21.18
CA ILE A 85 11.27 2.12 -20.65
C ILE A 85 12.01 2.60 -19.40
N ALA A 86 12.23 1.72 -18.41
CA ALA A 86 12.96 2.08 -17.20
C ALA A 86 14.40 2.54 -17.47
N ALA A 87 15.08 1.95 -18.46
CA ALA A 87 16.41 2.39 -18.86
C ALA A 87 16.39 3.78 -19.52
N MET A 88 15.40 4.06 -20.39
CA MET A 88 15.22 5.39 -20.98
C MET A 88 14.88 6.45 -19.93
N GLU A 89 14.00 6.11 -18.98
CA GLU A 89 13.64 6.99 -17.86
C GLU A 89 14.86 7.32 -16.98
N GLN A 90 15.69 6.32 -16.67
CA GLN A 90 16.91 6.53 -15.91
C GLN A 90 17.93 7.39 -16.67
N GLU A 91 18.08 7.18 -17.98
CA GLU A 91 18.97 7.99 -18.80
C GLU A 91 18.51 9.46 -18.85
N LEU A 92 17.20 9.69 -19.03
CA LEU A 92 16.63 11.03 -18.97
C LEU A 92 16.85 11.68 -17.60
N ALA A 93 16.66 10.93 -16.51
CA ALA A 93 16.90 11.43 -15.15
C ALA A 93 18.38 11.82 -14.95
N ASN A 94 19.32 11.01 -15.45
CA ASN A 94 20.75 11.32 -15.38
C ASN A 94 21.11 12.55 -16.22
N SER A 95 20.51 12.72 -17.39
CA SER A 95 20.68 13.91 -18.24
C SER A 95 20.18 15.18 -17.54
N ASN A 96 18.98 15.14 -16.96
CA ASN A 96 18.40 16.27 -16.22
C ASN A 96 19.25 16.64 -15.00
N LEU A 97 19.80 15.64 -14.31
CA LEU A 97 20.73 15.86 -13.20
C LEU A 97 22.02 16.56 -13.67
N ALA A 98 22.58 16.17 -14.81
CA ALA A 98 23.76 16.82 -15.36
C ALA A 98 23.49 18.27 -15.74
N GLU A 99 22.33 18.55 -16.34
CA GLU A 99 21.89 19.90 -16.69
C GLU A 99 21.67 20.77 -15.44
N ALA A 100 20.96 20.28 -14.43
CA ALA A 100 20.74 21.00 -13.18
C ALA A 100 22.06 21.29 -12.45
N ARG A 101 23.02 20.37 -12.51
CA ARG A 101 24.37 20.58 -11.96
C ARG A 101 25.11 21.68 -12.70
N GLN A 102 25.04 21.70 -14.03
CA GLN A 102 25.63 22.77 -14.81
C GLN A 102 24.98 24.11 -14.49
N HIS A 103 23.65 24.14 -14.37
CA HIS A 103 22.91 25.35 -14.02
C HIS A 103 23.34 25.92 -12.66
N LEU A 104 23.54 25.07 -11.65
CA LEU A 104 24.08 25.50 -10.35
C LEU A 104 25.55 25.94 -10.44
N ASN A 105 26.38 25.28 -11.24
CA ASN A 105 27.77 25.72 -11.43
C ASN A 105 27.86 27.14 -12.02
N ASP A 106 26.94 27.46 -12.93
CA ASP A 106 26.86 28.79 -13.54
C ASP A 106 26.23 29.82 -12.57
N ASN A 107 25.45 29.37 -11.57
CA ASN A 107 24.73 30.20 -10.60
C ASN A 107 24.90 29.69 -9.15
N PRO A 108 26.12 29.71 -8.58
CA PRO A 108 26.45 28.97 -7.35
C PRO A 108 25.73 29.45 -6.09
N ASP A 109 25.24 30.68 -6.08
CA ASP A 109 24.52 31.26 -4.94
C ASP A 109 22.99 31.24 -5.08
N ASP A 110 22.47 30.72 -6.20
CA ASP A 110 21.03 30.68 -6.47
C ASP A 110 20.35 29.50 -5.75
N ILE A 111 19.47 29.83 -4.81
CA ILE A 111 18.65 28.86 -4.07
C ILE A 111 17.77 28.03 -5.00
N VAL A 112 17.23 28.65 -6.06
CA VAL A 112 16.37 27.95 -7.03
C VAL A 112 17.20 26.91 -7.77
N ALA A 113 18.41 27.26 -8.21
CA ALA A 113 19.33 26.30 -8.85
C ALA A 113 19.71 25.14 -7.91
N MET A 114 19.89 25.41 -6.61
CA MET A 114 20.12 24.35 -5.61
C MET A 114 18.92 23.42 -5.47
N LEU A 115 17.70 23.95 -5.42
CA LEU A 115 16.48 23.14 -5.31
C LEU A 115 16.22 22.34 -6.61
N MET A 116 16.50 22.91 -7.78
CA MET A 116 16.44 22.19 -9.06
C MET A 116 17.42 21.02 -9.10
N LEU A 117 18.66 21.23 -8.61
CA LEU A 117 19.62 20.15 -8.48
C LEU A 117 19.13 19.05 -7.53
N ALA A 118 18.55 19.44 -6.39
CA ALA A 118 17.99 18.49 -5.43
C ALA A 118 16.87 17.63 -6.04
N GLU A 119 15.93 18.26 -6.73
CA GLU A 119 14.82 17.56 -7.40
C GLU A 119 15.32 16.60 -8.49
N ALA A 120 16.21 17.08 -9.38
CA ALA A 120 16.78 16.23 -10.41
C ALA A 120 17.58 15.05 -9.83
N ALA A 121 18.30 15.28 -8.72
CA ALA A 121 19.01 14.23 -8.01
C ALA A 121 18.08 13.21 -7.37
N ALA A 122 16.94 13.64 -6.80
CA ALA A 122 15.93 12.76 -6.24
C ALA A 122 15.37 11.79 -7.30
N VAL A 123 15.02 12.33 -8.48
CA VAL A 123 14.50 11.55 -9.63
C VAL A 123 15.57 10.58 -10.16
N ALA A 124 16.83 11.03 -10.26
CA ALA A 124 17.95 10.19 -10.68
C ALA A 124 18.39 9.16 -9.62
N ARG A 125 17.80 9.18 -8.41
CA ARG A 125 18.17 8.36 -7.25
C ARG A 125 19.62 8.60 -6.78
N GLN A 126 20.10 9.82 -6.94
CA GLN A 126 21.40 10.30 -6.48
C GLN A 126 21.27 11.02 -5.13
N TYR A 127 20.88 10.28 -4.10
CA TYR A 127 20.46 10.86 -2.81
C TYR A 127 21.56 11.67 -2.10
N ASP A 128 22.84 11.31 -2.27
CA ASP A 128 23.95 12.10 -1.70
C ASP A 128 24.02 13.52 -2.30
N VAL A 129 23.73 13.63 -3.61
CA VAL A 129 23.68 14.92 -4.32
C VAL A 129 22.48 15.73 -3.87
N GLU A 130 21.32 15.07 -3.78
CA GLU A 130 20.07 15.67 -3.28
C GLU A 130 20.28 16.27 -1.88
N ILE A 131 20.78 15.47 -0.94
CA ILE A 131 21.04 15.88 0.45
C ILE A 131 22.02 17.04 0.50
N THR A 132 23.08 17.01 -0.31
CA THR A 132 24.09 18.08 -0.35
C THR A 132 23.48 19.40 -0.85
N ALA A 133 22.69 19.36 -1.91
CA ALA A 133 22.03 20.54 -2.47
C ALA A 133 20.98 21.13 -1.50
N LEU A 134 20.16 20.27 -0.87
CA LEU A 134 19.19 20.69 0.14
C LEU A 134 19.85 21.30 1.38
N LYS A 135 20.98 20.75 1.85
CA LYS A 135 21.75 21.33 2.95
C LYS A 135 22.24 22.73 2.62
N GLN A 136 22.83 22.93 1.44
CA GLN A 136 23.29 24.25 1.01
C GLN A 136 22.14 25.26 0.94
N ALA A 137 21.00 24.85 0.37
CA ALA A 137 19.81 25.70 0.29
C ALA A 137 19.25 26.01 1.70
N PHE A 138 19.24 25.03 2.60
CA PHE A 138 18.79 25.20 3.97
C PHE A 138 19.71 26.12 4.77
N ASP A 139 21.03 25.96 4.66
CA ASP A 139 22.02 26.78 5.36
C ASP A 139 21.90 28.27 4.98
N LYS A 140 21.50 28.56 3.73
CA LYS A 140 21.28 29.92 3.24
C LYS A 140 19.94 30.53 3.64
N THR A 141 18.89 29.72 3.82
CA THR A 141 17.50 30.22 3.96
C THR A 141 16.86 29.94 5.31
N GLY A 142 17.24 28.85 5.98
CA GLY A 142 16.57 28.33 7.18
C GLY A 142 15.12 27.89 6.96
N HIS A 143 14.65 27.75 5.71
CA HIS A 143 13.23 27.59 5.42
C HIS A 143 12.69 26.21 5.89
N PRO A 144 11.58 26.14 6.66
CA PRO A 144 11.05 24.88 7.19
C PRO A 144 10.75 23.83 6.11
N THR A 145 10.19 24.23 4.98
CA THR A 145 9.93 23.32 3.84
C THR A 145 11.20 22.62 3.34
N ILE A 146 12.35 23.30 3.32
CA ILE A 146 13.61 22.69 2.88
C ILE A 146 14.10 21.69 3.95
N ARG A 147 13.82 21.98 5.24
CA ARG A 147 14.09 21.04 6.34
C ARG A 147 13.32 19.73 6.17
N SER A 148 12.03 19.78 5.82
CA SER A 148 11.26 18.55 5.59
C SER A 148 11.66 17.83 4.30
N MET A 149 12.04 18.56 3.24
CA MET A 149 12.65 17.96 2.04
C MET A 149 13.95 17.21 2.38
N LEU A 150 14.80 17.78 3.25
CA LEU A 150 16.02 17.12 3.69
C LEU A 150 15.72 15.83 4.48
N ALA A 151 14.71 15.85 5.35
CA ALA A 151 14.27 14.65 6.07
C ALA A 151 13.73 13.56 5.12
N GLU A 152 13.02 13.95 4.06
CA GLU A 152 12.55 13.05 3.01
C GLU A 152 13.72 12.43 2.22
N ALA A 153 14.69 13.24 1.82
CA ALA A 153 15.90 12.78 1.14
C ALA A 153 16.70 11.77 1.98
N LEU A 154 16.88 12.05 3.28
CA LEU A 154 17.51 11.13 4.24
C LEU A 154 16.71 9.84 4.40
N THR A 155 15.38 9.92 4.36
CA THR A 155 14.50 8.74 4.41
C THR A 155 14.66 7.89 3.15
N ARG A 156 14.76 8.50 1.95
CA ARG A 156 15.07 7.78 0.70
C ARG A 156 16.44 7.12 0.74
N GLN A 157 17.45 7.82 1.24
CA GLN A 157 18.81 7.27 1.40
C GLN A 157 18.83 6.07 2.35
N ALA A 158 17.93 6.03 3.34
CA ALA A 158 17.75 4.93 4.28
C ALA A 158 16.69 3.90 3.83
N ASP A 159 16.50 3.73 2.51
CA ASP A 159 15.58 2.76 1.92
C ASP A 159 14.12 2.86 2.44
N GLY A 160 13.67 4.08 2.72
CA GLY A 160 12.33 4.37 3.21
C GLY A 160 12.18 4.32 4.73
N ILE A 161 13.25 4.05 5.48
CA ILE A 161 13.25 4.09 6.94
C ILE A 161 13.38 5.54 7.41
N VAL A 162 12.42 6.01 8.20
CA VAL A 162 12.50 7.33 8.83
C VAL A 162 13.40 7.20 10.06
N THR A 163 14.67 7.60 9.93
CA THR A 163 15.64 7.51 11.02
C THR A 163 15.34 8.52 12.14
N GLU A 164 15.99 8.37 13.31
CA GLU A 164 15.89 9.36 14.40
C GLU A 164 16.29 10.78 13.94
N GLN A 165 17.30 10.89 13.09
CA GLN A 165 17.73 12.15 12.49
C GLN A 165 16.63 12.77 11.62
N SER A 166 16.02 11.97 10.75
CA SER A 166 14.89 12.44 9.92
C SER A 166 13.73 12.88 10.81
N LYS A 167 13.37 12.09 11.84
CA LYS A 167 12.33 12.42 12.81
C LYS A 167 12.57 13.77 13.49
N GLU A 168 13.79 14.08 13.92
CA GLU A 168 14.11 15.37 14.54
C GLU A 168 13.87 16.55 13.59
N LEU A 169 14.29 16.43 12.33
CA LEU A 169 14.04 17.45 11.31
C LEU A 169 12.55 17.63 11.02
N LEU A 170 11.78 16.54 10.98
CA LEU A 170 10.33 16.57 10.77
C LEU A 170 9.62 17.28 11.92
N LEU A 171 9.97 16.95 13.17
CA LEU A 171 9.39 17.59 14.36
C LEU A 171 9.73 19.09 14.41
N GLN A 172 10.96 19.48 14.07
CA GLN A 172 11.32 20.88 13.95
C GLN A 172 10.53 21.57 12.83
N SER A 173 10.33 20.92 11.68
CA SER A 173 9.51 21.48 10.59
C SER A 173 8.06 21.71 11.05
N LEU A 174 7.46 20.74 11.72
CA LEU A 174 6.09 20.85 12.26
C LEU A 174 5.98 21.92 13.36
N ALA A 175 7.02 22.14 14.15
CA ALA A 175 7.04 23.20 15.15
C ALA A 175 7.00 24.60 14.50
N ASP A 176 7.65 24.77 13.34
CA ASP A 176 7.68 26.03 12.60
C ASP A 176 6.48 26.20 11.66
N ASN A 177 6.01 25.11 11.07
CA ASN A 177 4.90 25.06 10.12
C ASN A 177 4.08 23.78 10.30
N LEU A 178 2.97 23.90 11.03
CA LEU A 178 2.02 22.81 11.24
C LEU A 178 1.36 22.32 9.94
N ASP A 179 1.35 23.16 8.89
CA ASP A 179 0.77 22.83 7.60
C ASP A 179 1.72 22.08 6.65
N ASP A 180 2.94 21.79 7.08
CA ASP A 180 3.89 20.99 6.30
C ASP A 180 3.40 19.53 6.16
N TRP A 181 2.73 19.26 5.04
CA TRP A 181 2.17 17.95 4.73
C TRP A 181 3.24 16.85 4.69
N ARG A 182 4.44 17.17 4.19
CA ARG A 182 5.55 16.21 4.07
C ARG A 182 6.04 15.82 5.44
N ALA A 183 6.18 16.83 6.31
CA ALA A 183 6.59 16.60 7.69
C ALA A 183 5.56 15.72 8.43
N ALA A 184 4.27 16.02 8.30
CA ALA A 184 3.20 15.23 8.89
C ALA A 184 3.16 13.79 8.35
N TYR A 185 3.23 13.62 7.03
CA TYR A 185 3.19 12.30 6.40
C TYR A 185 4.34 11.40 6.86
N LEU A 186 5.58 11.90 6.79
CA LEU A 186 6.77 11.13 7.18
C LEU A 186 6.87 10.92 8.69
N TYR A 187 6.36 11.83 9.51
CA TYR A 187 6.28 11.60 10.96
C TYR A 187 5.27 10.50 11.30
N GLY A 188 4.12 10.46 10.61
CA GLY A 188 3.19 9.32 10.69
C GLY A 188 3.85 8.00 10.28
N LEU A 189 4.68 8.02 9.23
CA LEU A 189 5.44 6.84 8.80
C LEU A 189 6.44 6.38 9.87
N TYR A 190 7.18 7.31 10.49
CA TYR A 190 8.06 7.02 11.62
C TYR A 190 7.31 6.36 12.78
N LEU A 191 6.15 6.91 13.16
CA LEU A 191 5.32 6.35 14.23
C LEU A 191 4.87 4.93 13.88
N SER A 192 4.41 4.70 12.65
CA SER A 192 4.00 3.37 12.17
C SER A 192 5.16 2.37 12.17
N GLN A 193 6.35 2.77 11.72
CA GLN A 193 7.56 1.92 11.70
C GLN A 193 8.00 1.51 13.12
N ASN A 194 7.61 2.29 14.14
CA ASN A 194 7.92 2.06 15.55
C ASN A 194 6.74 1.48 16.35
N GLY A 195 5.69 0.98 15.67
CA GLY A 195 4.54 0.33 16.33
C GLY A 195 3.58 1.29 17.04
N LYS A 196 3.69 2.60 16.81
CA LYS A 196 2.81 3.64 17.36
C LYS A 196 1.65 3.91 16.40
N GLU A 197 0.85 2.87 16.18
CA GLU A 197 -0.17 2.85 15.12
C GLU A 197 -1.29 3.86 15.39
N ALA A 198 -1.74 3.99 16.65
CA ALA A 198 -2.79 4.92 17.03
C ALA A 198 -2.37 6.37 16.74
N GLU A 199 -1.15 6.75 17.08
CA GLU A 199 -0.61 8.08 16.79
C GLU A 199 -0.40 8.31 15.29
N ALA A 200 0.09 7.31 14.56
CA ALA A 200 0.23 7.40 13.10
C ALA A 200 -1.13 7.62 12.41
N ILE A 201 -2.17 6.89 12.83
CA ILE A 201 -3.55 7.05 12.34
C ILE A 201 -4.03 8.47 12.58
N MET A 202 -3.84 9.02 13.79
CA MET A 202 -4.29 10.38 14.11
C MET A 202 -3.65 11.43 13.19
N ILE A 203 -2.34 11.33 12.97
CA ILE A 203 -1.59 12.25 12.09
C ILE A 203 -2.05 12.14 10.64
N TRP A 204 -2.17 10.91 10.12
CA TRP A 204 -2.59 10.70 8.74
C TRP A 204 -4.05 11.06 8.51
N GLN A 205 -4.96 10.77 9.43
CA GLN A 205 -6.36 11.20 9.30
C GLN A 205 -6.49 12.72 9.33
N ASP A 206 -5.69 13.42 10.14
CA ASP A 206 -5.66 14.88 10.10
C ASP A 206 -5.20 15.39 8.73
N LEU A 207 -4.08 14.87 8.25
CA LEU A 207 -3.55 15.22 6.93
C LEU A 207 -4.57 14.93 5.81
N GLY A 208 -5.24 13.77 5.85
CA GLY A 208 -6.28 13.40 4.90
C GLY A 208 -7.48 14.33 4.93
N ARG A 209 -7.94 14.75 6.13
CA ARG A 209 -9.04 15.73 6.26
C ARG A 209 -8.67 17.12 5.77
N ARG A 210 -7.39 17.50 5.82
CA ARG A 210 -6.90 18.76 5.22
C ARG A 210 -6.86 18.62 3.71
N ALA A 211 -6.25 17.54 3.20
CA ALA A 211 -6.21 17.24 1.78
C ALA A 211 -7.61 17.17 1.14
N SER A 212 -8.61 16.60 1.80
CA SER A 212 -9.97 16.53 1.25
C SER A 212 -10.67 17.87 1.09
N ARG A 213 -10.16 18.95 1.71
CA ARG A 213 -10.67 20.32 1.60
C ARG A 213 -9.95 21.16 0.55
N GLU A 214 -8.78 20.71 0.11
CA GLU A 214 -7.96 21.42 -0.87
C GLU A 214 -8.46 21.12 -2.29
N GLU A 215 -8.57 22.15 -3.13
CA GLU A 215 -9.05 22.03 -4.52
C GLU A 215 -8.26 20.97 -5.31
N ASN A 216 -6.95 20.90 -5.09
CA ASN A 216 -6.04 19.95 -5.75
C ASN A 216 -5.57 18.83 -4.81
N GLY A 217 -6.31 18.55 -3.74
CA GLY A 217 -5.90 17.62 -2.69
C GLY A 217 -6.17 16.14 -2.96
N ALA A 218 -6.79 15.79 -4.09
CA ALA A 218 -7.20 14.41 -4.41
C ALA A 218 -6.03 13.41 -4.36
N SER A 219 -4.88 13.73 -4.97
CA SER A 219 -3.71 12.84 -4.97
C SER A 219 -3.10 12.66 -3.59
N MET A 220 -3.11 13.72 -2.77
CA MET A 220 -2.64 13.65 -1.38
C MET A 220 -3.59 12.81 -0.52
N LEU A 221 -4.90 13.01 -0.69
CA LEU A 221 -5.92 12.23 -0.01
C LEU A 221 -5.79 10.74 -0.35
N GLU A 222 -5.56 10.41 -1.63
CA GLU A 222 -5.32 9.02 -2.06
C GLU A 222 -4.07 8.42 -1.41
N LEU A 223 -2.94 9.16 -1.42
CA LEU A 223 -1.69 8.74 -0.80
C LEU A 223 -1.88 8.40 0.68
N VAL A 224 -2.55 9.28 1.43
CA VAL A 224 -2.84 9.09 2.86
C VAL A 224 -3.80 7.93 3.08
N ASN A 225 -4.85 7.83 2.27
CA ASN A 225 -5.83 6.75 2.39
C ASN A 225 -5.23 5.37 2.08
N ASN A 226 -4.22 5.28 1.21
CA ASN A 226 -3.48 4.05 0.99
C ASN A 226 -2.74 3.61 2.27
N GLN A 227 -2.10 4.53 2.98
CA GLN A 227 -1.48 4.23 4.27
C GLN A 227 -2.51 3.81 5.34
N LEU A 228 -3.68 4.46 5.36
CA LEU A 228 -4.75 4.13 6.30
C LEU A 228 -5.39 2.76 6.00
N ARG A 229 -5.49 2.35 4.74
CA ARG A 229 -5.91 0.99 4.35
C ARG A 229 -4.94 -0.07 4.84
N ASP A 230 -3.65 0.15 4.61
CA ASP A 230 -2.61 -0.76 5.12
C ASP A 230 -2.67 -0.85 6.65
N MET A 231 -2.95 0.26 7.33
CA MET A 231 -3.13 0.29 8.78
C MET A 231 -4.38 -0.45 9.24
N ALA A 232 -5.51 -0.30 8.54
CA ALA A 232 -6.75 -1.02 8.82
C ALA A 232 -6.50 -2.54 8.77
N ALA A 233 -5.82 -3.01 7.72
CA ALA A 233 -5.44 -4.41 7.56
C ALA A 233 -4.51 -4.92 8.68
N ARG A 234 -3.50 -4.13 9.07
CA ARG A 234 -2.57 -4.51 10.16
C ARG A 234 -3.23 -4.54 11.53
N THR A 235 -4.14 -3.60 11.82
CA THR A 235 -4.78 -3.45 13.13
C THR A 235 -6.09 -4.23 13.28
N GLY A 236 -6.61 -4.81 12.18
CA GLY A 236 -7.91 -5.48 12.16
C GLY A 236 -9.11 -4.54 12.29
N GLN A 237 -8.90 -3.24 12.08
CA GLN A 237 -9.97 -2.24 12.04
C GLN A 237 -10.64 -2.23 10.66
N PRO A 238 -11.94 -1.92 10.58
CA PRO A 238 -12.60 -1.84 9.30
C PRO A 238 -12.13 -0.59 8.53
N GLU A 239 -11.98 -0.72 7.22
CA GLU A 239 -11.44 0.33 6.34
C GLU A 239 -12.24 1.64 6.41
N ASP A 240 -13.56 1.55 6.45
CA ASP A 240 -14.49 2.69 6.53
C ASP A 240 -14.35 3.50 7.83
N ALA A 241 -13.79 2.91 8.89
CA ALA A 241 -13.48 3.62 10.13
C ALA A 241 -12.22 4.48 10.03
N LEU A 242 -11.27 4.13 9.15
CA LEU A 242 -9.98 4.82 9.07
C LEU A 242 -9.88 5.79 7.89
N ILE A 243 -10.37 5.39 6.72
CA ILE A 243 -10.20 6.13 5.46
C ILE A 243 -11.00 7.44 5.49
N ILE A 244 -10.42 8.50 4.95
CA ILE A 244 -11.08 9.80 4.82
C ILE A 244 -11.81 9.86 3.47
N PRO A 245 -13.14 10.07 3.44
CA PRO A 245 -13.87 10.22 2.18
C PRO A 245 -13.47 11.53 1.49
N PRO A 246 -13.49 11.58 0.14
CA PRO A 246 -13.41 12.85 -0.56
C PRO A 246 -14.59 13.73 -0.14
N MET A 247 -14.38 15.05 -0.06
CA MET A 247 -15.53 15.94 0.10
C MET A 247 -16.41 15.82 -1.13
N ALA A 248 -17.71 15.61 -0.92
CA ALA A 248 -18.67 15.70 -1.99
C ALA A 248 -18.65 17.14 -2.53
N ASP A 249 -18.53 17.30 -3.85
CA ASP A 249 -18.64 18.59 -4.51
C ASP A 249 -19.88 19.30 -4.00
N GLN A 250 -19.69 20.35 -3.19
CA GLN A 250 -20.78 21.25 -2.86
C GLN A 250 -21.02 22.11 -4.11
N GLN A 251 -21.83 21.59 -5.02
CA GLN A 251 -22.40 22.34 -6.15
C GLN A 251 -23.42 23.36 -5.66
#